data_AF-A0A679JM38-F1
#
_entry.id   AF-A0A679JM38-F1
#
_cell.length_a   1.000
_cell.length_b   1.000
_cell.length_c   1.000
_cell.angle_alpha   90.00
_cell.angle_beta   90.00
_cell.angle_gamma   90.00
#
_symmetry.space_group_name_H-M   'P 1'
#
loop_
_entity.id
_entity.type
_entity.pdbx_description
1 polymer ?
#
loop_
_entity_poly.entity_id
_entity_poly.type
_entity_poly.pdbx_seq_one_letter_code
_entity_poly.pdbx_strand_id
1 'polypeptide(L)'
;MSAFSRYLTPMLAAFLVAFLLAFLVVPGLPARAGDENQGGTFLTSFPDNDVYQVSVYGDGFAEGLLAGLVAAFGPDIRLNIQRQVTPFSGIGLGDFDAKVATLEKAIAAQPLNIAIVMVGEDDRMSFRGPDGKRLPVGGDAWLAEYTRRVDRLMRAFKAKNAGVYWVGMPNLARSDANELAQKMNDVIRERAYLNGYKYIDAYQGFTDENGAYSSYGPDLEGAIRLLRLRDGVHFTDAGNRKLAHFVEKELRPDLIQAKANRNIPLLGAEPEQAKINPDNAVKTPAPSSPVAQKAEAASHAPVVRGASLDGSPPSAAGDGTGDQKADNGKITLKMIGNNGREESQTIEIVRPAIPASVVTLMARREGSGQRGDLLVDQIAGGLTLMSSISPAGNKDRGRLSPTQAPYFRLLVKGERLQPKAGRADDVTWPPKPDTTSQAKPSEAAPRG
;
A
#
# COMPACT_ATOMS: atom_id res chain seq x y z
N MET A 1 -15.19 -62.87 -51.97
CA MET A 1 -15.21 -61.51 -51.41
C MET A 1 -14.09 -61.40 -50.37
N SER A 2 -12.85 -61.14 -50.80
CA SER A 2 -11.71 -60.94 -49.89
C SER A 2 -10.54 -60.25 -50.63
N ALA A 3 -10.65 -58.95 -50.87
CA ALA A 3 -9.53 -58.16 -51.39
C ALA A 3 -9.57 -56.68 -50.97
N PHE A 4 -10.13 -56.35 -49.80
CA PHE A 4 -10.26 -54.95 -49.34
C PHE A 4 -9.75 -54.68 -47.92
N SER A 5 -8.96 -55.59 -47.34
CA SER A 5 -8.53 -55.51 -45.93
C SER A 5 -7.00 -55.45 -45.73
N ARG A 6 -6.22 -54.97 -46.72
CA ARG A 6 -4.75 -54.91 -46.58
C ARG A 6 -4.11 -53.54 -46.75
N TYR A 7 -4.87 -52.46 -46.95
CA TYR A 7 -4.31 -51.12 -47.13
C TYR A 7 -4.80 -50.06 -46.12
N LEU A 8 -5.69 -50.40 -45.18
CA LEU A 8 -6.30 -49.41 -44.28
C LEU A 8 -5.49 -49.14 -43.00
N THR A 9 -4.56 -50.01 -42.62
CA THR A 9 -3.78 -49.89 -41.37
C THR A 9 -2.48 -49.07 -41.47
N PRO A 10 -1.70 -49.03 -42.57
CA PRO A 10 -0.49 -48.20 -42.60
C PRO A 10 -0.80 -46.71 -42.87
N MET A 11 -1.95 -46.39 -43.47
CA MET A 11 -2.32 -45.02 -43.84
C MET A 11 -2.81 -44.19 -42.64
N LEU A 12 -3.46 -44.82 -41.66
CA LEU A 12 -3.87 -44.15 -40.40
C LEU A 12 -2.69 -43.90 -39.46
N ALA A 13 -1.70 -44.80 -39.42
CA ALA A 13 -0.50 -44.63 -38.59
C ALA A 13 0.39 -43.48 -39.10
N ALA A 14 0.51 -43.33 -40.42
CA ALA A 14 1.27 -42.23 -41.02
C ALA A 14 0.63 -40.85 -40.76
N PHE A 15 -0.70 -40.78 -40.75
CA PHE A 15 -1.42 -39.53 -40.43
C PHE A 15 -1.27 -39.13 -38.96
N LEU A 16 -1.26 -40.10 -38.04
CA LEU A 16 -1.14 -39.83 -36.60
C LEU A 16 0.27 -39.37 -36.20
N VAL A 17 1.30 -39.88 -36.87
CA VAL A 17 2.70 -39.44 -36.68
C VAL A 17 2.95 -38.06 -37.29
N ALA A 18 2.34 -37.75 -38.46
CA ALA A 18 2.40 -36.41 -39.04
C ALA A 18 1.67 -35.36 -38.20
N PHE A 19 0.56 -35.71 -37.55
CA PHE A 19 -0.15 -34.80 -36.64
C PHE A 19 0.60 -34.59 -35.31
N LEU A 20 1.33 -35.60 -34.82
CA LEU A 20 2.17 -35.47 -33.62
C LEU A 20 3.46 -34.65 -33.87
N LEU A 21 4.04 -34.72 -35.07
CA LEU A 21 5.21 -33.92 -35.45
C LEU A 21 4.86 -32.45 -35.79
N ALA A 22 3.61 -32.16 -36.15
CA ALA A 22 3.13 -30.79 -36.36
C ALA A 22 2.93 -29.99 -35.04
N PHE A 23 2.90 -30.66 -33.88
CA PHE A 23 2.82 -30.01 -32.56
C PHE A 23 4.19 -29.70 -31.92
N LEU A 24 5.30 -30.04 -32.60
CA LEU A 24 6.67 -29.85 -32.09
C LEU A 24 7.41 -28.63 -32.63
N VAL A 25 6.74 -27.77 -33.42
CA VAL A 25 7.32 -26.51 -33.91
C VAL A 25 6.44 -25.34 -33.46
N VAL A 26 6.59 -24.96 -32.19
CA VAL A 26 6.15 -23.66 -31.70
C VAL A 26 7.26 -22.66 -32.02
N PRO A 27 7.07 -21.66 -32.91
CA PRO A 27 8.04 -20.58 -33.03
C PRO A 27 8.10 -19.86 -31.69
N GLY A 28 9.31 -19.80 -31.11
CA GLY A 28 9.56 -19.15 -29.83
C GLY A 28 9.09 -17.70 -29.84
N LEU A 29 7.92 -17.46 -29.25
CA LEU A 29 7.56 -16.13 -28.78
C LEU A 29 8.61 -15.72 -27.73
N PRO A 30 9.10 -14.48 -27.72
CA PRO A 30 9.97 -14.03 -26.66
C PRO A 30 9.19 -14.15 -25.36
N ALA A 31 9.62 -15.09 -24.51
CA ALA A 31 9.17 -15.17 -23.14
C ALA A 31 9.53 -13.84 -22.49
N ARG A 32 8.56 -12.92 -22.42
CA ARG A 32 8.58 -11.88 -21.40
C ARG A 32 8.45 -12.63 -20.09
N ALA A 33 9.58 -12.87 -19.45
CA ALA A 33 9.62 -13.19 -18.04
C ALA A 33 8.76 -12.14 -17.33
N GLY A 34 7.62 -12.58 -16.79
CA GLY A 34 6.90 -11.80 -15.82
C GLY A 34 7.84 -11.62 -14.66
N ASP A 35 8.34 -10.39 -14.51
CA ASP A 35 9.20 -10.00 -13.41
C ASP A 35 8.35 -10.02 -12.13
N GLU A 36 8.24 -11.20 -11.52
CA GLU A 36 7.74 -11.39 -10.16
C GLU A 36 8.78 -10.86 -9.18
N ASN A 37 8.96 -9.54 -9.17
CA ASN A 37 9.69 -8.82 -8.15
C ASN A 37 8.81 -7.65 -7.69
N GLN A 38 7.91 -7.93 -6.74
CA GLN A 38 7.01 -6.95 -6.11
C GLN A 38 7.77 -6.02 -5.13
N GLY A 39 8.80 -5.33 -5.65
CA GLY A 39 9.36 -4.11 -5.05
C GLY A 39 8.94 -2.85 -5.81
N GLY A 40 7.98 -2.96 -6.74
CA GLY A 40 7.53 -1.87 -7.61
C GLY A 40 6.60 -0.87 -6.93
N THR A 41 6.69 0.40 -7.34
CA THR A 41 5.69 1.43 -7.02
C THR A 41 4.32 1.11 -7.59
N PHE A 42 3.26 1.62 -6.96
CA PHE A 42 1.88 1.50 -7.46
C PHE A 42 1.71 2.01 -8.90
N LEU A 43 2.41 3.09 -9.25
CA LEU A 43 2.51 3.59 -10.62
C LEU A 43 3.81 3.12 -11.26
N THR A 44 3.80 2.94 -12.59
CA THR A 44 5.04 2.69 -13.34
C THR A 44 6.04 3.80 -13.07
N SER A 45 7.27 3.43 -12.69
CA SER A 45 8.33 4.42 -12.53
C SER A 45 8.74 5.00 -13.88
N PHE A 46 8.46 4.38 -15.02
CA PHE A 46 8.94 4.83 -16.33
C PHE A 46 7.79 4.89 -17.37
N PRO A 47 6.82 5.82 -17.26
CA PRO A 47 5.90 6.16 -18.34
C PRO A 47 6.63 6.70 -19.58
N ASP A 48 6.03 6.47 -20.74
CA ASP A 48 6.54 6.97 -22.01
C ASP A 48 6.64 8.50 -22.02
N ASN A 49 7.77 9.03 -22.50
CA ASN A 49 8.07 10.47 -22.54
C ASN A 49 7.95 11.20 -21.19
N ASP A 50 8.07 10.48 -20.07
CA ASP A 50 7.86 11.03 -18.72
C ASP A 50 6.45 11.57 -18.44
N VAL A 51 5.46 11.22 -19.27
CA VAL A 51 4.08 11.67 -19.15
C VAL A 51 3.13 10.49 -18.94
N TYR A 52 2.46 10.46 -17.80
CA TYR A 52 1.44 9.46 -17.52
C TYR A 52 0.16 9.75 -18.31
N GLN A 53 -0.31 8.73 -19.04
CA GLN A 53 -1.61 8.75 -19.70
C GLN A 53 -2.70 8.37 -18.70
N VAL A 54 -3.62 9.32 -18.47
CA VAL A 54 -4.70 9.20 -17.50
C VAL A 54 -6.04 9.18 -18.25
N SER A 55 -6.83 8.14 -18.01
CA SER A 55 -8.20 8.03 -18.55
C SER A 55 -9.20 7.86 -17.41
N VAL A 56 -10.34 8.54 -17.55
CA VAL A 56 -11.46 8.45 -16.61
C VAL A 56 -12.54 7.56 -17.21
N TYR A 57 -13.08 6.64 -16.41
CA TYR A 57 -14.08 5.66 -16.83
C TYR A 57 -15.29 5.74 -15.91
N GLY A 58 -16.50 5.70 -16.48
CA GLY A 58 -17.71 5.61 -15.67
C GLY A 58 -18.97 6.25 -16.24
N ASP A 59 -19.85 6.65 -15.33
CA ASP A 59 -21.17 7.23 -15.59
C ASP A 59 -21.19 8.76 -15.34
N GLY A 60 -22.34 9.37 -15.09
CA GLY A 60 -22.48 10.81 -14.90
C GLY A 60 -21.65 11.36 -13.73
N PHE A 61 -21.34 10.52 -12.72
CA PHE A 61 -20.40 10.91 -11.68
C PHE A 61 -18.97 11.07 -12.19
N ALA A 62 -18.54 10.20 -13.11
CA ALA A 62 -17.21 10.24 -13.69
C ALA A 62 -17.01 11.49 -14.57
N GLU A 63 -18.06 11.99 -15.21
CA GLU A 63 -18.02 13.25 -15.97
C GLU A 63 -17.70 14.44 -15.07
N GLY A 64 -18.42 14.56 -13.94
CA GLY A 64 -18.15 15.59 -12.94
C GLY A 64 -16.76 15.47 -12.33
N LEU A 65 -16.35 14.24 -11.97
CA LEU A 65 -15.01 13.96 -11.46
C LEU A 65 -13.93 14.39 -12.45
N LEU A 66 -14.08 14.09 -13.74
CA LEU A 66 -13.13 14.50 -14.77
C LEU A 66 -12.99 16.01 -14.85
N ALA A 67 -14.09 16.77 -14.80
CA ALA A 67 -14.04 18.23 -14.78
C ALA A 67 -13.21 18.76 -13.59
N GLY A 68 -13.43 18.19 -12.40
CA GLY A 68 -12.64 18.51 -11.21
C GLY A 68 -11.16 18.14 -11.34
N LEU A 69 -10.84 16.99 -11.94
CA LEU A 69 -9.47 16.52 -12.15
C LEU A 69 -8.71 17.41 -13.13
N VAL A 70 -9.36 17.81 -14.23
CA VAL A 70 -8.78 18.74 -15.21
C VAL A 70 -8.46 20.08 -14.57
N ALA A 71 -9.34 20.58 -13.67
CA ALA A 71 -9.06 21.79 -12.91
C ALA A 71 -7.90 21.61 -11.90
N ALA A 72 -7.81 20.46 -11.24
CA ALA A 72 -6.80 20.17 -10.21
C ALA A 72 -5.39 19.91 -10.78
N PHE A 73 -5.31 19.28 -11.95
CA PHE A 73 -4.06 18.80 -12.55
C PHE A 73 -3.71 19.46 -13.88
N GLY A 74 -4.53 20.39 -14.39
CA GLY A 74 -4.29 21.06 -15.67
C GLY A 74 -2.87 21.66 -15.85
N PRO A 75 -2.24 22.25 -14.81
CA PRO A 75 -0.86 22.74 -14.89
C PRO A 75 0.23 21.65 -14.78
N ASP A 76 -0.11 20.41 -14.41
CA ASP A 76 0.86 19.35 -14.16
C ASP A 76 1.28 18.67 -15.47
N ILE A 77 2.43 19.08 -16.00
CA ILE A 77 2.98 18.58 -17.26
C ILE A 77 3.30 17.07 -17.25
N ARG A 78 3.31 16.43 -16.07
CA ARG A 78 3.58 14.98 -15.94
C ARG A 78 2.36 14.14 -16.31
N LEU A 79 1.17 14.75 -16.43
CA LEU A 79 -0.07 14.04 -16.68
C LEU A 79 -0.67 14.50 -18.00
N ASN A 80 -1.02 13.53 -18.86
CA ASN A 80 -1.92 13.76 -19.97
C ASN A 80 -3.28 13.15 -19.63
N ILE A 81 -4.21 14.00 -19.18
CA ILE A 81 -5.57 13.58 -18.83
C ILE A 81 -6.45 13.65 -20.08
N GLN A 82 -7.02 12.50 -20.46
CA GLN A 82 -8.02 12.46 -21.51
C GLN A 82 -9.24 13.28 -21.10
N ARG A 83 -9.60 14.27 -21.94
CA ARG A 83 -10.67 15.24 -21.65
C ARG A 83 -12.07 14.70 -21.92
N GLN A 84 -12.19 13.39 -22.14
CA GLN A 84 -13.46 12.70 -22.31
C GLN A 84 -13.46 11.46 -21.43
N VAL A 85 -14.60 11.22 -20.78
CA VAL A 85 -14.84 9.98 -20.04
C VAL A 85 -15.02 8.86 -21.05
N THR A 86 -14.41 7.71 -20.79
CA THR A 86 -14.80 6.47 -21.46
C THR A 86 -16.04 5.93 -20.75
N PRO A 87 -17.23 5.98 -21.40
CA PRO A 87 -18.48 5.72 -20.71
C PRO A 87 -18.58 4.25 -20.30
N PHE A 88 -18.95 4.02 -19.06
CA PHE A 88 -19.34 2.72 -18.56
C PHE A 88 -20.42 2.88 -17.49
N SER A 89 -21.65 2.56 -17.86
CA SER A 89 -22.80 2.65 -16.96
C SER A 89 -23.74 1.45 -17.10
N GLY A 90 -24.60 1.29 -16.10
CA GLY A 90 -25.62 0.26 -16.08
C GLY A 90 -25.02 -1.13 -15.95
N ILE A 91 -24.25 -1.36 -14.88
CA ILE A 91 -23.77 -2.68 -14.47
C ILE A 91 -24.93 -3.67 -14.40
N GLY A 92 -26.14 -3.23 -14.05
CA GLY A 92 -27.33 -4.07 -13.97
C GLY A 92 -28.00 -4.46 -15.27
N LEU A 93 -27.60 -3.89 -16.41
CA LEU A 93 -28.26 -4.13 -17.69
C LEU A 93 -27.96 -5.51 -18.27
N GLY A 94 -28.83 -5.98 -19.17
CA GLY A 94 -28.73 -7.32 -19.76
C GLY A 94 -27.57 -7.49 -20.75
N ASP A 95 -27.08 -6.38 -21.30
CA ASP A 95 -25.96 -6.30 -22.25
C ASP A 95 -24.59 -6.08 -21.56
N PHE A 96 -24.53 -6.25 -20.23
CA PHE A 96 -23.35 -5.99 -19.41
C PHE A 96 -22.06 -6.62 -19.97
N ASP A 97 -22.08 -7.90 -20.33
CA ASP A 97 -20.87 -8.59 -20.83
C ASP A 97 -20.39 -8.02 -22.18
N ALA A 98 -21.32 -7.58 -23.05
CA ALA A 98 -20.98 -6.91 -24.30
C ALA A 98 -20.39 -5.51 -24.07
N LYS A 99 -20.89 -4.79 -23.07
CA LYS A 99 -20.31 -3.50 -22.63
C LYS A 99 -18.90 -3.69 -22.08
N VAL A 100 -18.65 -4.70 -21.25
CA VAL A 100 -17.30 -5.00 -20.75
C VAL A 100 -16.37 -5.36 -21.90
N ALA A 101 -16.81 -6.17 -22.87
CA ALA A 101 -15.98 -6.48 -24.04
C ALA A 101 -15.66 -5.24 -24.88
N THR A 102 -16.57 -4.27 -24.96
CA THR A 102 -16.34 -2.99 -25.64
C THR A 102 -15.34 -2.13 -24.86
N LEU A 103 -15.46 -2.09 -23.53
CA LEU A 103 -14.50 -1.43 -22.65
C LEU A 103 -13.09 -2.03 -22.78
N GLU A 104 -12.97 -3.37 -22.80
CA GLU A 104 -11.69 -4.07 -22.97
C GLU A 104 -11.00 -3.65 -24.29
N LYS A 105 -11.76 -3.53 -25.38
CA LYS A 105 -11.25 -3.03 -26.67
C LYS A 105 -10.80 -1.57 -26.57
N ALA A 106 -11.58 -0.72 -25.90
CA ALA A 106 -11.24 0.69 -25.73
C ALA A 106 -9.96 0.88 -24.89
N ILE A 107 -9.82 0.12 -23.80
CA ILE A 107 -8.60 0.08 -22.97
C ILE A 107 -7.41 -0.42 -23.81
N ALA A 108 -7.59 -1.48 -24.60
CA ALA A 108 -6.53 -2.05 -25.43
C ALA A 108 -6.00 -1.05 -26.48
N ALA A 109 -6.89 -0.25 -27.07
CA ALA A 109 -6.60 0.66 -28.19
C ALA A 109 -5.73 1.87 -27.82
N GLN A 110 -5.56 2.19 -26.54
CA GLN A 110 -4.87 3.41 -26.10
C GLN A 110 -3.77 3.09 -25.08
N PRO A 111 -2.74 3.95 -24.96
CA PRO A 111 -1.81 3.88 -23.84
C PRO A 111 -2.55 4.25 -22.55
N LEU A 112 -2.32 3.49 -21.48
CA LEU A 112 -2.99 3.68 -20.20
C LEU A 112 -1.98 3.40 -19.09
N ASN A 113 -1.65 4.44 -18.31
CA ASN A 113 -0.83 4.28 -17.11
C ASN A 113 -1.66 4.40 -15.84
N ILE A 114 -2.68 5.27 -15.85
CA ILE A 114 -3.57 5.52 -14.73
C ILE A 114 -5.01 5.44 -15.21
N ALA A 115 -5.80 4.59 -14.56
CA ALA A 115 -7.25 4.53 -14.76
C ALA A 115 -7.93 5.10 -13.50
N ILE A 116 -8.82 6.07 -13.70
CA ILE A 116 -9.68 6.58 -12.63
C ILE A 116 -11.10 6.12 -12.95
N VAL A 117 -11.69 5.31 -12.08
CA VAL A 117 -12.98 4.65 -12.32
C VAL A 117 -13.99 5.13 -11.30
N MET A 118 -15.16 5.58 -11.74
CA MET A 118 -16.27 5.93 -10.86
C MET A 118 -17.58 5.49 -11.49
N VAL A 119 -18.24 4.51 -10.86
CA VAL A 119 -19.49 3.93 -11.34
C VAL A 119 -20.45 3.72 -10.18
N GLY A 120 -21.73 3.69 -10.49
CA GLY A 120 -22.77 3.24 -9.56
C GLY A 120 -24.03 4.10 -9.58
N GLU A 121 -24.04 5.23 -10.30
CA GLU A 121 -25.20 6.12 -10.42
C GLU A 121 -26.44 5.34 -10.89
N ASP A 122 -26.25 4.57 -11.96
CA ASP A 122 -27.26 3.80 -12.70
C ASP A 122 -27.43 2.37 -12.18
N ASP A 123 -26.57 1.93 -11.26
CA ASP A 123 -26.50 0.52 -10.87
C ASP A 123 -27.54 0.15 -9.81
N ARG A 124 -28.27 1.14 -9.30
CA ARG A 124 -29.29 1.02 -8.24
C ARG A 124 -30.62 0.43 -8.75
N MET A 125 -30.54 -0.48 -9.72
CA MET A 125 -31.67 -1.14 -10.37
C MET A 125 -31.68 -2.65 -10.11
N SER A 126 -32.85 -3.29 -10.30
CA SER A 126 -32.96 -4.75 -10.18
C SER A 126 -32.18 -5.46 -11.28
N PHE A 127 -31.38 -6.45 -10.91
CA PHE A 127 -30.72 -7.35 -11.86
C PHE A 127 -31.64 -8.50 -12.22
N ARG A 128 -31.32 -9.18 -13.32
CA ARG A 128 -31.91 -10.48 -13.64
C ARG A 128 -30.96 -11.58 -13.18
N GLY A 129 -31.49 -12.51 -12.40
CA GLY A 129 -30.78 -13.72 -12.01
C GLY A 129 -30.59 -14.67 -13.20
N PRO A 130 -29.81 -15.77 -13.01
CA PRO A 130 -29.63 -16.80 -14.02
C PRO A 130 -30.94 -17.45 -14.48
N ASP A 131 -31.95 -17.47 -13.62
CA ASP A 131 -33.30 -17.97 -13.88
C ASP A 131 -34.20 -16.93 -14.58
N GLY A 132 -33.66 -15.77 -14.95
CA GLY A 132 -34.36 -14.67 -15.59
C GLY A 132 -35.23 -13.82 -14.66
N LYS A 133 -35.34 -14.18 -13.37
CA LYS A 133 -36.15 -13.44 -12.40
C LYS A 133 -35.46 -12.16 -11.91
N ARG A 134 -36.26 -11.19 -11.49
CA ARG A 134 -35.74 -9.94 -10.91
C ARG A 134 -35.23 -10.21 -9.50
N LEU A 135 -33.98 -9.84 -9.24
CA LEU A 135 -33.38 -9.87 -7.91
C LEU A 135 -33.79 -8.60 -7.14
N PRO A 136 -34.28 -8.72 -5.89
CA PRO A 136 -34.56 -7.57 -5.04
C PRO A 136 -33.30 -6.72 -4.83
N VAL A 137 -33.40 -5.42 -5.10
CA VAL A 137 -32.25 -4.50 -5.00
C VAL A 137 -31.69 -4.50 -3.58
N GLY A 138 -30.38 -4.70 -3.44
CA GLY A 138 -29.70 -4.70 -2.14
C GLY A 138 -29.89 -5.96 -1.29
N GLY A 139 -30.60 -6.98 -1.78
CA GLY A 139 -30.65 -8.30 -1.14
C GLY A 139 -29.42 -9.15 -1.46
N ASP A 140 -29.21 -10.24 -0.71
CA ASP A 140 -27.99 -11.07 -0.81
C ASP A 140 -27.72 -11.60 -2.23
N ALA A 141 -28.76 -12.08 -2.92
CA ALA A 141 -28.62 -12.55 -4.31
C ALA A 141 -28.25 -11.42 -5.27
N TRP A 142 -28.76 -10.21 -5.03
CA TRP A 142 -28.40 -9.03 -5.81
C TRP A 142 -26.95 -8.61 -5.55
N LEU A 143 -26.51 -8.63 -4.29
CA LEU A 143 -25.12 -8.32 -3.92
C LEU A 143 -24.13 -9.34 -4.50
N ALA A 144 -24.49 -10.62 -4.51
CA ALA A 144 -23.67 -11.65 -5.14
C ALA A 144 -23.49 -11.40 -6.65
N GLU A 145 -24.58 -11.08 -7.36
CA GLU A 145 -24.50 -10.75 -8.80
C GLU A 145 -23.77 -9.42 -9.04
N TYR A 146 -23.99 -8.41 -8.20
CA TYR A 146 -23.25 -7.14 -8.26
C TYR A 146 -21.75 -7.38 -8.13
N THR A 147 -21.35 -8.16 -7.13
CA THR A 147 -19.95 -8.54 -6.87
C THR A 147 -19.34 -9.25 -8.08
N ARG A 148 -20.05 -10.22 -8.67
CA ARG A 148 -19.59 -10.93 -9.86
C ARG A 148 -19.34 -9.98 -11.04
N ARG A 149 -20.24 -9.01 -11.25
CA ARG A 149 -20.14 -8.03 -12.32
C ARG A 149 -19.01 -7.02 -12.06
N VAL A 150 -18.88 -6.50 -10.84
CA VAL A 150 -17.76 -5.64 -10.44
C VAL A 150 -16.42 -6.35 -10.63
N ASP A 151 -16.32 -7.62 -10.25
CA ASP A 151 -15.12 -8.43 -10.49
C ASP A 151 -14.80 -8.58 -11.98
N ARG A 152 -15.83 -8.79 -12.82
CA ARG A 152 -15.67 -8.86 -14.28
C ARG A 152 -15.19 -7.54 -14.85
N LEU A 153 -15.73 -6.42 -14.38
CA LEU A 153 -15.35 -5.07 -14.79
C LEU A 153 -13.91 -4.74 -14.37
N MET A 154 -13.55 -4.99 -13.11
CA MET A 154 -12.20 -4.75 -12.58
C MET A 154 -11.15 -5.52 -13.37
N ARG A 155 -11.43 -6.77 -13.77
CA ARG A 155 -10.50 -7.56 -14.62
C ARG A 155 -10.16 -6.89 -15.95
N ALA A 156 -11.02 -6.05 -16.52
CA ALA A 156 -10.75 -5.35 -17.79
C ALA A 156 -9.52 -4.44 -17.70
N PHE A 157 -9.20 -3.92 -16.52
CA PHE A 157 -8.07 -3.00 -16.32
C PHE A 157 -6.73 -3.71 -16.04
N LYS A 158 -6.74 -5.00 -15.67
CA LYS A 158 -5.51 -5.75 -15.35
C LYS A 158 -4.53 -5.86 -16.52
N ALA A 159 -5.05 -5.94 -17.75
CA ALA A 159 -4.24 -6.22 -18.93
C ALA A 159 -3.16 -5.17 -19.23
N LYS A 160 -3.33 -3.92 -18.77
CA LYS A 160 -2.40 -2.80 -19.03
C LYS A 160 -1.43 -2.53 -17.90
N ASN A 161 -1.50 -3.27 -16.77
CA ASN A 161 -0.74 -2.98 -15.56
C ASN A 161 -0.84 -1.49 -15.13
N ALA A 162 -2.02 -0.90 -15.31
CA ALA A 162 -2.28 0.49 -14.97
C ALA A 162 -2.55 0.62 -13.46
N GLY A 163 -2.13 1.75 -12.87
CA GLY A 163 -2.56 2.12 -11.53
C GLY A 163 -4.05 2.50 -11.56
N VAL A 164 -4.89 1.71 -10.90
CA VAL A 164 -6.34 1.94 -10.90
C VAL A 164 -6.78 2.59 -9.59
N TYR A 165 -7.37 3.77 -9.70
CA TYR A 165 -8.03 4.49 -8.62
C TYR A 165 -9.54 4.34 -8.79
N TRP A 166 -10.18 3.64 -7.87
CA TRP A 166 -11.62 3.43 -7.90
C TRP A 166 -12.30 4.34 -6.89
N VAL A 167 -13.08 5.30 -7.36
CA VAL A 167 -13.81 6.24 -6.52
C VAL A 167 -15.15 5.63 -6.14
N GLY A 168 -15.40 5.52 -4.84
CA GLY A 168 -16.67 5.07 -4.30
C GLY A 168 -17.79 6.08 -4.55
N MET A 169 -19.03 5.61 -4.49
CA MET A 169 -20.18 6.47 -4.63
C MET A 169 -20.32 7.44 -3.45
N PRO A 170 -20.68 8.70 -3.72
CA PRO A 170 -21.03 9.65 -2.68
C PRO A 170 -22.41 9.31 -2.08
N ASN A 171 -22.75 9.98 -0.98
CA ASN A 171 -24.13 10.01 -0.50
C ASN A 171 -25.05 10.72 -1.52
N LEU A 172 -26.36 10.46 -1.40
CA LEU A 172 -27.44 10.95 -2.25
C LEU A 172 -28.49 11.63 -1.37
N ALA A 173 -29.27 12.56 -1.95
CA ALA A 173 -30.35 13.23 -1.22
C ALA A 173 -31.42 12.25 -0.71
N ARG A 174 -31.64 11.17 -1.45
CA ARG A 174 -32.55 10.09 -1.09
C ARG A 174 -31.90 9.17 -0.06
N SER A 175 -32.46 9.15 1.15
CA SER A 175 -31.98 8.31 2.25
C SER A 175 -32.05 6.81 1.95
N ASP A 176 -33.10 6.37 1.24
CA ASP A 176 -33.28 4.98 0.84
C ASP A 176 -32.23 4.51 -0.20
N ALA A 177 -31.66 5.44 -0.97
CA ALA A 177 -30.58 5.14 -1.90
C ALA A 177 -29.21 5.02 -1.18
N ASN A 178 -29.06 5.62 0.00
CA ASN A 178 -27.78 5.67 0.72
C ASN A 178 -27.40 4.33 1.37
N GLU A 179 -28.37 3.56 1.85
CA GLU A 179 -28.09 2.22 2.39
C GLU A 179 -27.52 1.31 1.30
N LEU A 180 -28.14 1.32 0.10
CA LEU A 180 -27.65 0.58 -1.05
C LEU A 180 -26.28 1.09 -1.50
N ALA A 181 -26.07 2.41 -1.49
CA ALA A 181 -24.81 3.00 -1.90
C ALA A 181 -23.65 2.54 -0.99
N GLN A 182 -23.88 2.47 0.33
CA GLN A 182 -22.92 1.92 1.29
C GLN A 182 -22.62 0.44 1.01
N LYS A 183 -23.66 -0.40 0.82
CA LYS A 183 -23.47 -1.83 0.47
C LYS A 183 -22.66 -2.01 -0.81
N MET A 184 -22.92 -1.19 -1.83
CA MET A 184 -22.16 -1.19 -3.09
C MET A 184 -20.72 -0.75 -2.89
N ASN A 185 -20.49 0.30 -2.09
CA ASN A 185 -19.16 0.78 -1.75
C ASN A 185 -18.35 -0.26 -0.97
N ASP A 186 -18.97 -1.02 -0.07
CA ASP A 186 -18.29 -2.11 0.64
C ASP A 186 -17.82 -3.21 -0.32
N VAL A 187 -18.68 -3.62 -1.27
CA VAL A 187 -18.29 -4.56 -2.33
C VAL A 187 -17.15 -4.00 -3.17
N ILE A 188 -17.27 -2.76 -3.65
CA ILE A 188 -16.24 -2.12 -4.47
C ILE A 188 -14.92 -2.03 -3.69
N ARG A 189 -14.94 -1.61 -2.42
CA ARG A 189 -13.76 -1.47 -1.57
C ARG A 189 -13.06 -2.82 -1.38
N GLU A 190 -13.82 -3.86 -1.07
CA GLU A 190 -13.29 -5.23 -0.93
C GLU A 190 -12.65 -5.70 -2.24
N ARG A 191 -13.35 -5.55 -3.37
CA ARG A 191 -12.84 -6.02 -4.68
C ARG A 191 -11.68 -5.18 -5.20
N ALA A 192 -11.66 -3.88 -4.94
CA ALA A 192 -10.51 -3.04 -5.27
C ALA A 192 -9.26 -3.52 -4.53
N TYR A 193 -9.36 -3.77 -3.23
CA TYR A 193 -8.26 -4.31 -2.42
C TYR A 193 -7.73 -5.64 -2.97
N LEU A 194 -8.62 -6.60 -3.27
CA LEU A 194 -8.24 -7.91 -3.83
C LEU A 194 -7.58 -7.82 -5.21
N ASN A 195 -7.85 -6.76 -5.98
CA ASN A 195 -7.27 -6.55 -7.30
C ASN A 195 -6.02 -5.64 -7.27
N GLY A 196 -5.57 -5.21 -6.09
CA GLY A 196 -4.42 -4.31 -5.94
C GLY A 196 -4.71 -2.87 -6.38
N TYR A 197 -5.98 -2.46 -6.36
CA TYR A 197 -6.43 -1.12 -6.73
C TYR A 197 -6.61 -0.25 -5.50
N LYS A 198 -6.49 1.07 -5.68
CA LYS A 198 -6.76 2.03 -4.61
C LYS A 198 -8.23 2.40 -4.60
N TYR A 199 -8.93 2.08 -3.52
CA TYR A 199 -10.29 2.57 -3.28
C TYR A 199 -10.24 3.95 -2.63
N ILE A 200 -11.04 4.89 -3.16
CA ILE A 200 -11.17 6.25 -2.66
C ILE A 200 -12.58 6.43 -2.11
N ASP A 201 -12.68 6.68 -0.80
CA ASP A 201 -13.96 6.93 -0.14
C ASP A 201 -14.43 8.37 -0.36
N ALA A 202 -15.42 8.55 -1.24
CA ALA A 202 -16.06 9.84 -1.45
C ALA A 202 -17.27 10.06 -0.53
N TYR A 203 -17.81 9.02 0.11
CA TYR A 203 -19.10 9.10 0.79
C TYR A 203 -19.07 10.08 1.96
N GLN A 204 -18.09 9.93 2.85
CA GLN A 204 -17.93 10.79 4.03
C GLN A 204 -17.55 12.23 3.67
N GLY A 205 -17.05 12.46 2.46
CA GLY A 205 -16.65 13.79 1.98
C GLY A 205 -17.80 14.76 1.74
N PHE A 206 -19.03 14.25 1.63
CA PHE A 206 -20.22 15.01 1.25
C PHE A 206 -21.38 14.86 2.25
N THR A 207 -21.09 14.36 3.45
CA THR A 207 -22.03 14.35 4.56
C THR A 207 -21.94 15.62 5.40
N ASP A 208 -23.00 15.96 6.11
CA ASP A 208 -22.98 16.96 7.18
C ASP A 208 -22.37 16.41 8.48
N GLU A 209 -22.39 17.23 9.54
CA GLU A 209 -21.90 16.88 10.88
C GLU A 209 -22.62 15.67 11.51
N ASN A 210 -23.82 15.35 11.03
CA ASN A 210 -24.63 14.22 11.49
C ASN A 210 -24.49 12.99 10.59
N GLY A 211 -23.62 13.04 9.57
CA GLY A 211 -23.47 11.96 8.58
C GLY A 211 -24.59 11.92 7.53
N ALA A 212 -25.48 12.91 7.50
CA ALA A 212 -26.60 12.99 6.57
C ALA A 212 -26.21 13.71 5.28
N TYR A 213 -27.07 13.62 4.26
CA TYR A 213 -26.89 14.36 3.02
C TYR A 213 -27.03 15.86 3.24
N SER A 214 -26.10 16.63 2.65
CA SER A 214 -26.21 18.08 2.54
C SER A 214 -25.83 18.54 1.14
N SER A 215 -26.60 19.48 0.58
CA SER A 215 -26.25 20.15 -0.67
C SER A 215 -25.14 21.18 -0.49
N TYR A 216 -24.89 21.63 0.75
CA TYR A 216 -23.87 22.60 1.11
C TYR A 216 -22.75 21.95 1.93
N GLY A 217 -21.53 22.40 1.76
CA GLY A 217 -20.42 21.97 2.60
C GLY A 217 -19.16 22.79 2.35
N PRO A 218 -18.11 22.56 3.16
CA PRO A 218 -16.83 23.24 2.96
C PRO A 218 -16.22 22.83 1.62
N ASP A 219 -15.77 23.81 0.85
CA ASP A 219 -14.87 23.64 -0.29
C ASP A 219 -13.43 23.33 0.17
N LEU A 220 -12.46 23.42 -0.74
CA LEU A 220 -11.05 23.13 -0.42
C LEU A 220 -10.42 24.20 0.48
N GLU A 221 -10.95 25.41 0.42
CA GLU A 221 -10.55 26.56 1.22
C GLU A 221 -11.29 26.62 2.56
N GLY A 222 -12.24 25.72 2.79
CA GLY A 222 -13.08 25.64 3.99
C GLY A 222 -14.32 26.55 3.96
N ALA A 223 -14.55 27.28 2.87
CA ALA A 223 -15.73 28.11 2.71
C ALA A 223 -16.95 27.24 2.39
N ILE A 224 -18.09 27.53 3.04
CA ILE A 224 -19.33 26.80 2.78
C ILE A 224 -19.89 27.20 1.42
N ARG A 225 -19.97 26.25 0.49
CA ARG A 225 -20.53 26.43 -0.85
C ARG A 225 -21.59 25.39 -1.16
N LEU A 226 -22.41 25.67 -2.18
CA LEU A 226 -23.26 24.65 -2.79
C LEU A 226 -22.38 23.64 -3.54
N LEU A 227 -22.35 22.40 -3.07
CA LEU A 227 -21.56 21.31 -3.63
C LEU A 227 -22.40 20.36 -4.49
N ARG A 228 -23.73 20.31 -4.28
CA ARG A 228 -24.64 19.41 -5.01
C ARG A 228 -25.59 20.19 -5.89
N LEU A 229 -25.93 19.62 -7.05
CA LEU A 229 -27.01 20.12 -7.89
C LEU A 229 -28.37 19.84 -7.26
N ARG A 230 -29.39 20.53 -7.76
CA ARG A 230 -30.77 20.45 -7.28
C ARG A 230 -31.39 19.05 -7.41
N ASP A 231 -30.84 18.20 -8.28
CA ASP A 231 -31.29 16.81 -8.45
C ASP A 231 -30.95 15.91 -7.26
N GLY A 232 -30.09 16.37 -6.34
CA GLY A 232 -29.68 15.60 -5.18
C GLY A 232 -28.68 14.48 -5.48
N VAL A 233 -28.20 14.38 -6.72
CA VAL A 233 -27.29 13.33 -7.22
C VAL A 233 -25.98 13.96 -7.63
N HIS A 234 -26.01 14.91 -8.57
CA HIS A 234 -24.80 15.46 -9.18
C HIS A 234 -24.17 16.59 -8.36
N PHE A 235 -23.00 17.03 -8.81
CA PHE A 235 -22.20 18.05 -8.16
C PHE A 235 -22.14 19.35 -8.97
N THR A 236 -21.98 20.46 -8.27
CA THR A 236 -21.57 21.73 -8.87
C THR A 236 -20.08 21.67 -9.24
N ASP A 237 -19.55 22.68 -9.93
CA ASP A 237 -18.10 22.79 -10.18
C ASP A 237 -17.27 22.77 -8.89
N ALA A 238 -17.75 23.43 -7.84
CA ALA A 238 -17.12 23.40 -6.51
C ALA A 238 -17.16 21.98 -5.91
N GLY A 239 -18.30 21.28 -6.03
CA GLY A 239 -18.44 19.89 -5.61
C GLY A 239 -17.53 18.94 -6.39
N ASN A 240 -17.43 19.09 -7.71
CA ASN A 240 -16.55 18.33 -8.58
C ASN A 240 -15.07 18.57 -8.25
N ARG A 241 -14.68 19.82 -7.96
CA ARG A 241 -13.32 20.15 -7.51
C ARG A 241 -12.99 19.48 -6.18
N LYS A 242 -13.95 19.43 -5.25
CA LYS A 242 -13.83 18.69 -3.98
C LYS A 242 -13.77 17.19 -4.19
N LEU A 243 -14.57 16.63 -5.09
CA LEU A 243 -14.57 15.21 -5.43
C LEU A 243 -13.20 14.80 -5.99
N ALA A 244 -12.68 15.56 -6.96
CA ALA A 244 -11.36 15.35 -7.53
C ALA A 244 -10.23 15.47 -6.51
N HIS A 245 -10.41 16.26 -5.45
CA HIS A 245 -9.41 16.39 -4.39
C HIS A 245 -9.20 15.09 -3.60
N PHE A 246 -10.20 14.22 -3.50
CA PHE A 246 -10.02 12.90 -2.89
C PHE A 246 -9.07 12.03 -3.74
N VAL A 247 -9.20 12.08 -5.06
CA VAL A 247 -8.25 11.43 -5.98
C VAL A 247 -6.88 12.09 -5.91
N GLU A 248 -6.85 13.42 -5.85
CA GLU A 248 -5.62 14.21 -5.78
C GLU A 248 -4.74 13.82 -4.58
N LYS A 249 -5.36 13.61 -3.42
CA LYS A 249 -4.69 13.18 -2.18
C LYS A 249 -3.96 11.85 -2.31
N GLU A 250 -4.51 10.92 -3.09
CA GLU A 250 -3.90 9.61 -3.33
C GLU A 250 -2.91 9.62 -4.48
N LEU A 251 -3.23 10.31 -5.58
CA LEU A 251 -2.44 10.30 -6.80
C LEU A 251 -1.14 11.11 -6.67
N ARG A 252 -1.15 12.27 -6.00
CA ARG A 252 0.06 13.10 -5.90
C ARG A 252 1.23 12.39 -5.20
N PRO A 253 1.05 11.76 -4.02
CA PRO A 253 2.11 10.98 -3.39
C PRO A 253 2.64 9.86 -4.28
N ASP A 254 1.76 9.13 -4.98
CA ASP A 254 2.18 8.04 -5.86
C ASP A 254 3.05 8.54 -7.02
N LEU A 255 2.71 9.69 -7.61
CA LEU A 255 3.54 10.32 -8.65
C LEU A 255 4.92 10.72 -8.12
N ILE A 256 5.00 11.20 -6.87
CA ILE A 256 6.27 11.54 -6.21
C ILE A 256 7.09 10.27 -5.96
N GLN A 257 6.47 9.22 -5.43
CA GLN A 257 7.13 7.94 -5.13
C GLN A 257 7.64 7.26 -6.41
N ALA A 258 6.83 7.22 -7.46
CA ALA A 258 7.23 6.67 -8.75
C ALA A 258 8.39 7.44 -9.37
N LYS A 259 8.44 8.78 -9.22
CA LYS A 259 9.58 9.59 -9.63
C LYS A 259 10.82 9.33 -8.77
N ALA A 260 10.66 9.22 -7.44
CA ALA A 260 11.77 8.97 -6.52
C ALA A 260 12.45 7.63 -6.81
N ASN A 261 11.68 6.60 -7.17
CA ASN A 261 12.20 5.29 -7.54
C ASN A 261 13.07 5.30 -8.81
N ARG A 262 12.84 6.23 -9.74
CA ARG A 262 13.75 6.43 -10.89
C ARG A 262 15.13 6.91 -10.49
N ASN A 263 15.19 7.70 -9.42
CA ASN A 263 16.39 8.41 -8.99
C ASN A 263 17.24 7.58 -8.01
N ILE A 264 16.85 6.34 -7.70
CA ILE A 264 17.70 5.42 -6.94
C ILE A 264 18.88 5.08 -7.86
N PRO A 265 20.13 5.44 -7.48
CA PRO A 265 21.29 5.09 -8.29
C PRO A 265 21.32 3.58 -8.46
N LEU A 266 21.38 3.10 -9.71
CA LEU A 266 21.63 1.68 -9.96
C LEU A 266 22.91 1.30 -9.19
N LEU A 267 22.76 0.45 -8.17
CA LEU A 267 23.86 -0.13 -7.42
C LEU A 267 24.57 -1.16 -8.32
N GLY A 268 25.26 -0.67 -9.34
CA GLY A 268 26.06 -1.45 -10.27
C GLY A 268 27.04 -0.50 -10.94
N ALA A 269 28.27 -0.94 -11.16
CA ALA A 269 29.26 -0.12 -11.85
C ALA A 269 28.75 0.23 -13.26
N GLU A 270 29.05 1.44 -13.77
CA GLU A 270 28.74 1.89 -15.14
C GLU A 270 28.92 0.80 -16.24
N PRO A 271 29.99 -0.02 -16.23
CA PRO A 271 30.15 -1.10 -17.22
C PRO A 271 29.13 -2.24 -17.11
N GLU A 272 28.49 -2.45 -15.97
CA GLU A 272 27.42 -3.44 -15.81
C GLU A 272 26.07 -2.86 -16.27
N GLN A 273 25.84 -1.57 -16.04
CA GLN A 273 24.64 -0.86 -16.51
C GLN A 273 24.61 -0.78 -18.04
N ALA A 274 25.76 -0.53 -18.68
CA ALA A 274 25.91 -0.46 -20.13
C ALA A 274 25.68 -1.79 -20.87
N LYS A 275 25.84 -2.94 -20.18
CA LYS A 275 25.54 -4.27 -20.74
C LYS A 275 24.05 -4.58 -20.77
N ILE A 276 23.28 -3.97 -19.87
CA ILE A 276 21.84 -4.23 -19.69
C ILE A 276 21.00 -3.23 -20.51
N ASN A 277 21.42 -1.97 -20.58
CA ASN A 277 20.76 -0.95 -21.39
C ASN A 277 21.80 0.00 -22.02
N PRO A 278 22.31 -0.30 -23.23
CA PRO A 278 23.37 0.49 -23.86
C PRO A 278 22.93 1.92 -24.19
N ASP A 279 21.62 2.16 -24.38
CA ASP A 279 21.08 3.46 -24.79
C ASP A 279 20.77 4.40 -23.62
N ASN A 280 20.71 3.88 -22.39
CA ASN A 280 20.24 4.61 -21.20
C ASN A 280 21.25 4.59 -20.03
N ALA A 281 22.48 4.12 -20.27
CA ALA A 281 23.57 4.27 -19.31
C ALA A 281 23.77 5.77 -19.02
N VAL A 282 23.64 6.14 -17.74
CA VAL A 282 23.74 7.51 -17.24
C VAL A 282 25.03 8.13 -17.76
N LYS A 283 24.92 9.00 -18.79
CA LYS A 283 26.03 9.85 -19.19
C LYS A 283 26.23 10.84 -18.06
N THR A 284 27.30 10.66 -17.29
CA THR A 284 27.80 11.64 -16.34
C THR A 284 27.78 13.02 -17.01
N PRO A 285 27.17 14.06 -16.41
CA PRO A 285 27.16 15.39 -17.00
C PRO A 285 28.60 15.85 -17.23
N ALA A 286 28.91 16.24 -18.47
CA ALA A 286 30.19 16.85 -18.80
C ALA A 286 30.46 18.06 -17.88
N PRO A 287 31.72 18.34 -17.51
CA PRO A 287 32.11 19.37 -16.53
C PRO A 287 31.84 20.83 -16.98
N SER A 288 30.97 21.05 -17.98
CA SER A 288 30.64 22.34 -18.58
C SER A 288 29.13 22.59 -18.66
N SER A 289 28.36 22.07 -17.71
CA SER A 289 26.95 22.41 -17.52
C SER A 289 26.80 23.55 -16.49
N PRO A 290 25.93 24.57 -16.70
CA PRO A 290 25.87 25.80 -15.90
C PRO A 290 25.35 25.62 -14.46
N VAL A 291 25.22 24.38 -13.98
CA VAL A 291 25.00 24.03 -12.57
C VAL A 291 26.32 24.07 -11.77
N ALA A 292 27.48 24.17 -12.44
CA ALA A 292 28.77 24.42 -11.81
C ALA A 292 28.97 25.92 -11.49
N GLN A 293 28.07 26.53 -10.71
CA GLN A 293 28.40 27.76 -10.00
C GLN A 293 29.08 27.42 -8.69
N LYS A 294 30.34 27.87 -8.62
CA LYS A 294 31.29 27.84 -7.53
C LYS A 294 30.62 28.16 -6.17
N ALA A 295 30.43 27.14 -5.34
CA ALA A 295 30.10 27.35 -3.93
C ALA A 295 31.36 27.86 -3.21
N GLU A 296 31.38 29.15 -2.90
CA GLU A 296 32.29 29.72 -1.91
C GLU A 296 32.06 29.06 -0.55
N ALA A 297 33.16 28.89 0.18
CA ALA A 297 33.22 28.23 1.46
C ALA A 297 32.33 28.91 2.51
N ALA A 298 31.26 28.23 2.91
CA ALA A 298 30.61 28.43 4.20
C ALA A 298 30.69 27.10 4.97
N SER A 299 31.65 27.06 5.88
CA SER A 299 31.82 26.02 6.89
C SER A 299 30.57 25.92 7.78
N HIS A 300 29.86 24.79 7.74
CA HIS A 300 29.28 24.10 8.90
C HIS A 300 28.64 22.78 8.44
N ALA A 301 29.45 21.72 8.39
CA ALA A 301 28.95 20.34 8.39
C ALA A 301 28.76 19.87 9.85
N PRO A 302 27.69 19.14 10.18
CA PRO A 302 27.54 18.55 11.50
C PRO A 302 28.60 17.44 11.67
N VAL A 303 29.45 17.61 12.67
CA VAL A 303 30.47 16.64 13.05
C VAL A 303 29.78 15.46 13.74
N VAL A 304 29.67 14.32 13.05
CA VAL A 304 29.45 13.03 13.70
C VAL A 304 30.81 12.56 14.22
N ARG A 305 31.10 12.81 15.49
CA ARG A 305 32.25 12.17 16.16
C ARG A 305 31.91 10.71 16.39
N GLY A 306 32.50 9.83 15.58
CA GLY A 306 32.68 8.43 15.95
C GLY A 306 33.65 8.36 17.11
N ALA A 307 33.18 7.97 18.29
CA ALA A 307 34.06 7.60 19.40
C ALA A 307 34.65 6.22 19.10
N SER A 308 35.97 6.18 19.07
CA SER A 308 36.84 5.02 18.96
C SER A 308 36.50 3.96 20.02
N LEU A 309 36.48 2.70 19.60
CA LEU A 309 36.45 1.54 20.48
C LEU A 309 37.89 1.20 20.88
N ASP A 310 38.41 1.90 21.89
CA ASP A 310 39.60 1.45 22.62
C ASP A 310 39.16 0.81 23.94
N GLY A 311 39.56 -0.44 24.13
CA GLY A 311 39.21 -1.25 25.28
C GLY A 311 39.89 -0.78 26.56
N SER A 312 39.08 -0.41 27.54
CA SER A 312 39.28 -0.61 28.98
C SER A 312 37.99 -0.23 29.72
N PRO A 313 37.41 -1.09 30.57
CA PRO A 313 36.18 -0.76 31.28
C PRO A 313 36.49 0.20 32.45
N PRO A 314 35.76 1.31 32.63
CA PRO A 314 35.79 2.00 33.91
C PRO A 314 34.95 1.19 34.91
N SER A 315 35.64 0.69 35.93
CA SER A 315 35.08 0.11 37.13
C SER A 315 34.06 1.02 37.81
N ALA A 316 33.16 0.34 38.53
CA ALA A 316 32.13 0.87 39.40
C ALA A 316 32.60 1.96 40.38
N ALA A 317 31.76 2.98 40.53
CA ALA A 317 31.40 3.56 41.83
C ALA A 317 30.11 4.39 41.67
N GLY A 318 29.06 4.01 42.39
CA GLY A 318 27.80 4.75 42.45
C GLY A 318 26.62 3.91 42.88
N ASP A 319 26.70 3.29 44.07
CA ASP A 319 25.54 2.72 44.75
C ASP A 319 24.50 3.83 44.97
N GLY A 320 23.39 3.72 44.24
CA GLY A 320 22.23 4.59 44.38
C GLY A 320 20.97 3.79 44.08
N THR A 321 20.28 3.41 45.14
CA THR A 321 19.05 2.63 45.17
C THR A 321 17.92 3.32 44.38
N GLY A 322 17.69 2.95 43.13
CA GLY A 322 16.61 3.49 42.28
C GLY A 322 15.37 2.60 42.17
N ASP A 323 15.42 1.38 42.70
CA ASP A 323 14.28 0.45 42.68
C ASP A 323 13.20 0.90 43.66
N GLN A 324 11.95 0.93 43.20
CA GLN A 324 10.82 1.13 44.10
C GLN A 324 10.58 -0.16 44.86
N LYS A 325 10.90 -0.16 46.16
CA LYS A 325 10.75 -1.34 47.03
C LYS A 325 9.29 -1.81 47.10
N ALA A 326 9.10 -3.11 47.28
CA ALA A 326 7.77 -3.71 47.45
C ALA A 326 7.04 -3.07 48.64
N ASP A 327 5.78 -2.70 48.44
CA ASP A 327 4.94 -2.09 49.46
C ASP A 327 3.63 -2.87 49.58
N ASN A 328 3.58 -3.78 50.55
CA ASN A 328 2.43 -4.63 50.79
C ASN A 328 1.48 -3.93 51.77
N GLY A 329 0.31 -3.54 51.29
CA GLY A 329 -0.71 -2.87 52.09
C GLY A 329 -1.69 -3.87 52.70
N LYS A 330 -2.01 -3.72 53.99
CA LYS A 330 -3.06 -4.51 54.65
C LYS A 330 -4.35 -3.69 54.75
N ILE A 331 -5.46 -4.24 54.26
CA ILE A 331 -6.78 -3.64 54.36
C ILE A 331 -7.63 -4.51 55.28
N THR A 332 -8.05 -3.97 56.42
CA THR A 332 -9.00 -4.64 57.31
C THR A 332 -10.42 -4.24 56.94
N LEU A 333 -11.19 -5.19 56.42
CA LEU A 333 -12.60 -5.01 56.09
C LEU A 333 -13.45 -5.55 57.24
N LYS A 334 -14.36 -4.73 57.77
CA LYS A 334 -15.36 -5.19 58.74
C LYS A 334 -16.61 -5.64 57.99
N MET A 335 -17.01 -6.88 58.17
CA MET A 335 -18.21 -7.48 57.58
C MET A 335 -19.10 -8.06 58.70
N ILE A 336 -20.42 -7.99 58.57
CA ILE A 336 -21.34 -8.58 59.54
C ILE A 336 -21.64 -10.01 59.10
N GLY A 337 -21.29 -10.99 59.95
CA GLY A 337 -21.58 -12.41 59.70
C GLY A 337 -23.08 -12.73 59.80
N ASN A 338 -23.52 -13.88 59.27
CA ASN A 338 -24.94 -14.30 59.22
C ASN A 338 -25.65 -14.44 60.57
N ASN A 339 -24.93 -14.28 61.67
CA ASN A 339 -25.37 -14.29 63.06
C ASN A 339 -25.32 -12.90 63.72
N GLY A 340 -25.17 -11.82 62.93
CA GLY A 340 -25.36 -10.43 63.36
C GLY A 340 -24.21 -9.84 64.19
N ARG A 341 -23.04 -10.49 64.24
CA ARG A 341 -21.82 -9.93 64.88
C ARG A 341 -20.80 -9.50 63.82
N GLU A 342 -20.11 -8.39 64.09
CA GLU A 342 -19.06 -7.84 63.23
C GLU A 342 -17.81 -8.72 63.25
N GLU A 343 -17.43 -9.28 62.10
CA GLU A 343 -16.16 -9.97 61.87
C GLU A 343 -15.25 -9.12 60.98
N SER A 344 -13.99 -8.96 61.42
CA SER A 344 -12.99 -8.19 60.69
C SER A 344 -12.12 -9.14 59.87
N GLN A 345 -12.19 -9.08 58.54
CA GLN A 345 -11.33 -9.85 57.65
C GLN A 345 -10.25 -8.95 57.06
N THR A 346 -8.99 -9.26 57.36
CA THR A 346 -7.84 -8.49 56.85
C THR A 346 -7.33 -9.14 55.57
N ILE A 347 -7.37 -8.38 54.48
CA ILE A 347 -6.86 -8.77 53.18
C ILE A 347 -5.50 -8.08 52.97
N GLU A 348 -4.48 -8.87 52.65
CA GLU A 348 -3.14 -8.38 52.35
C GLU A 348 -2.97 -8.24 50.84
N ILE A 349 -2.71 -7.00 50.38
CA ILE A 349 -2.50 -6.69 48.98
C ILE A 349 -0.99 -6.61 48.73
N VAL A 350 -0.46 -7.61 48.03
CA VAL A 350 0.95 -7.70 47.68
C VAL A 350 1.26 -6.82 46.47
N ARG A 351 2.19 -5.87 46.58
CA ARG A 351 2.69 -5.07 45.45
C ARG A 351 4.20 -5.26 45.31
N PRO A 352 4.67 -6.02 44.30
CA PRO A 352 6.08 -6.34 44.13
C PRO A 352 6.91 -5.10 43.74
N ALA A 353 8.22 -5.19 43.98
CA ALA A 353 9.16 -4.11 43.69
C ALA A 353 9.25 -3.81 42.18
N ILE A 354 9.35 -2.53 41.82
CA ILE A 354 9.48 -2.07 40.44
C ILE A 354 10.94 -1.70 40.17
N PRO A 355 11.59 -2.32 39.16
CA PRO A 355 12.96 -1.99 38.79
C PRO A 355 13.14 -0.53 38.35
N ALA A 356 14.29 0.06 38.67
CA ALA A 356 14.63 1.46 38.39
C ALA A 356 14.51 1.84 36.90
N SER A 357 14.75 0.88 35.99
CA SER A 357 14.58 1.07 34.54
C SER A 357 13.13 1.37 34.16
N VAL A 358 12.16 0.78 34.85
CA VAL A 358 10.72 1.00 34.64
C VAL A 358 10.28 2.33 35.25
N VAL A 359 10.80 2.68 36.43
CA VAL A 359 10.52 3.97 37.10
C VAL A 359 11.03 5.14 36.24
N THR A 360 12.24 5.03 35.71
CA THR A 360 12.84 6.03 34.81
C THR A 360 12.00 6.21 33.53
N LEU A 361 11.41 5.13 33.03
CA LEU A 361 10.54 5.12 31.86
C LEU A 361 9.17 5.78 32.10
N MET A 362 8.67 5.77 33.34
CA MET A 362 7.42 6.40 33.73
C MET A 362 7.57 7.90 34.03
N ALA A 363 8.73 8.32 34.54
CA ALA A 363 8.97 9.71 34.93
C ALA A 363 9.24 10.67 33.75
N ARG A 364 9.65 10.16 32.57
CA ARG A 364 10.01 11.00 31.41
C ARG A 364 8.76 11.32 30.58
N ARG A 365 8.07 12.43 30.91
CA ARG A 365 6.80 12.82 30.25
C ARG A 365 6.94 13.75 29.03
N GLU A 366 8.07 14.41 28.79
CA GLU A 366 8.16 15.39 27.71
C GLU A 366 9.50 15.28 26.97
N GLY A 367 9.44 14.90 25.70
CA GLY A 367 10.54 15.05 24.76
C GLY A 367 10.27 16.29 23.90
N SER A 368 11.20 17.23 23.87
CA SER A 368 11.17 18.35 22.92
C SER A 368 11.63 17.87 21.54
N GLY A 369 10.71 17.76 20.60
CA GLY A 369 10.97 17.35 19.21
C GLY A 369 9.85 17.80 18.27
N GLN A 370 10.14 17.86 16.96
CA GLN A 370 9.13 18.26 15.98
C GLN A 370 8.19 17.09 15.64
N ARG A 371 6.97 17.42 15.21
CA ARG A 371 5.90 16.46 14.89
C ARG A 371 6.41 15.38 13.92
N GLY A 372 6.24 14.11 14.29
CA GLY A 372 6.66 12.97 13.47
C GLY A 372 8.09 12.49 13.70
N ASP A 373 8.86 13.13 14.58
CA ASP A 373 10.18 12.63 14.95
C ASP A 373 10.09 11.28 15.67
N LEU A 374 10.98 10.37 15.26
CA LEU A 374 11.23 9.10 15.93
C LEU A 374 12.38 9.28 16.92
N LEU A 375 12.05 9.28 18.20
CA LEU A 375 13.02 9.28 19.30
C LEU A 375 13.47 7.84 19.55
N VAL A 376 14.75 7.56 19.26
CA VAL A 376 15.40 6.28 19.53
C VAL A 376 16.39 6.46 20.66
N ASP A 377 16.21 5.73 21.77
CA ASP A 377 17.07 5.83 22.95
C ASP A 377 17.48 4.43 23.44
N GLN A 378 18.70 4.30 23.98
CA GLN A 378 19.24 3.04 24.51
C GLN A 378 19.19 3.03 26.04
N ILE A 379 18.48 2.05 26.59
CA ILE A 379 18.34 1.85 28.02
C ILE A 379 19.25 0.71 28.48
N ALA A 380 19.73 0.79 29.72
CA ALA A 380 20.50 -0.27 30.36
C ALA A 380 19.83 -1.65 30.17
N GLY A 381 20.65 -2.67 29.90
CA GLY A 381 20.16 -4.03 29.58
C GLY A 381 19.98 -4.33 28.08
N GLY A 382 20.46 -3.45 27.19
CA GLY A 382 20.48 -3.70 25.74
C GLY A 382 19.14 -3.47 25.04
N LEU A 383 18.25 -2.69 25.67
CA LEU A 383 16.92 -2.39 25.15
C LEU A 383 16.93 -1.07 24.38
N THR A 384 16.43 -1.10 23.15
CA THR A 384 16.25 0.11 22.32
C THR A 384 14.78 0.52 22.38
N LEU A 385 14.52 1.72 22.90
CA LEU A 385 13.20 2.33 22.92
C LEU A 385 13.01 3.17 21.68
N MET A 386 11.92 2.97 20.95
CA MET A 386 11.49 3.83 19.84
C MET A 386 10.15 4.46 20.19
N SER A 387 10.06 5.79 20.13
CA SER A 387 8.81 6.54 20.36
C SER A 387 8.60 7.60 19.29
N SER A 388 7.35 7.76 18.83
CA SER A 388 6.97 8.80 17.88
C SER A 388 6.09 9.85 18.56
N ILE A 389 6.34 11.14 18.26
CA ILE A 389 5.60 12.25 18.86
C ILE A 389 4.31 12.49 18.05
N SER A 390 3.15 12.19 18.63
CA SER A 390 1.82 12.48 18.07
C SER A 390 1.05 13.49 18.95
N PRO A 391 0.25 14.40 18.37
CA PRO A 391 -0.47 15.41 19.15
C PRO A 391 -1.57 14.79 20.01
N ALA A 392 -1.79 15.37 21.20
CA ALA A 392 -2.92 15.04 22.05
C ALA A 392 -4.19 15.76 21.53
N GLY A 393 -4.88 15.14 20.57
CA GLY A 393 -6.24 15.49 20.17
C GLY A 393 -7.24 14.53 20.81
N ASN A 394 -8.16 15.06 21.60
CA ASN A 394 -9.09 14.27 22.41
C ASN A 394 -10.29 13.80 21.57
N LYS A 395 -10.76 12.57 21.84
CA LYS A 395 -11.89 11.81 21.26
C LYS A 395 -11.66 11.13 19.90
N ASP A 396 -11.15 9.90 19.97
CA ASP A 396 -11.67 8.79 19.15
C ASP A 396 -11.44 7.47 19.90
N ARG A 397 -12.50 6.98 20.57
CA ARG A 397 -12.56 5.62 21.12
C ARG A 397 -13.42 4.79 20.17
N GLY A 398 -12.82 4.31 19.08
CA GLY A 398 -13.44 3.38 18.15
C GLY A 398 -12.37 2.49 17.49
N ARG A 399 -12.34 1.21 17.90
CA ARG A 399 -11.54 0.07 17.41
C ARG A 399 -10.49 0.38 16.32
N LEU A 400 -9.37 0.99 16.72
CA LEU A 400 -8.14 1.00 15.94
C LEU A 400 -7.38 -0.32 16.16
N SER A 401 -6.70 -0.81 15.12
CA SER A 401 -5.69 -1.87 15.25
C SER A 401 -4.68 -1.51 16.35
N PRO A 402 -4.12 -2.47 17.13
CA PRO A 402 -3.12 -2.17 18.16
C PRO A 402 -1.91 -1.34 17.68
N THR A 403 -1.62 -1.36 16.38
CA THR A 403 -0.57 -0.57 15.72
C THR A 403 -0.97 0.88 15.40
N GLN A 404 -2.23 1.24 15.57
CA GLN A 404 -2.80 2.55 15.22
C GLN A 404 -3.39 3.29 16.43
N ALA A 405 -3.32 2.71 17.62
CA ALA A 405 -3.69 3.42 18.84
C ALA A 405 -2.65 4.51 19.18
N PRO A 406 -3.06 5.68 19.70
CA PRO A 406 -2.13 6.62 20.28
C PRO A 406 -1.42 5.92 21.45
N TYR A 407 -0.08 5.93 21.43
CA TYR A 407 0.84 5.30 22.39
C TYR A 407 1.12 3.79 22.22
N PHE A 408 1.35 3.28 21.01
CA PHE A 408 1.98 1.95 20.87
C PHE A 408 3.50 2.04 21.13
N ARG A 409 4.01 1.17 22.00
CA ARG A 409 5.46 1.01 22.28
C ARG A 409 5.86 -0.38 21.81
N LEU A 410 6.79 -0.46 20.85
CA LEU A 410 7.31 -1.73 20.35
C LEU A 410 8.63 -2.04 21.08
N LEU A 411 8.67 -3.16 21.80
CA LEU A 411 9.89 -3.69 22.43
C LEU A 411 10.45 -4.78 21.54
N VAL A 412 11.61 -4.54 20.93
CA VAL A 412 12.31 -5.54 20.11
C VAL A 412 13.57 -5.97 20.86
N LYS A 413 13.58 -7.22 21.33
CA LYS A 413 14.79 -7.84 21.89
C LYS A 413 15.66 -8.32 20.73
N GLY A 414 16.62 -7.50 20.32
CA GLY A 414 17.63 -7.93 19.36
C GLY A 414 18.68 -8.80 20.04
N GLU A 415 18.60 -10.12 19.89
CA GLU A 415 19.73 -10.99 20.23
C GLU A 415 20.77 -10.89 19.12
N ARG A 416 21.96 -10.38 19.46
CA ARG A 416 23.10 -10.37 18.53
C ARG A 416 23.53 -11.81 18.29
N LEU A 417 23.45 -12.26 17.05
CA LEU A 417 24.04 -13.52 16.63
C LEU A 417 25.56 -13.45 16.85
N GLN A 418 26.12 -14.48 17.47
CA GLN A 418 27.57 -14.63 17.62
C GLN A 418 28.19 -14.66 16.22
N PRO A 419 29.15 -13.77 15.89
CA PRO A 419 29.78 -13.73 14.58
C PRO A 419 30.53 -15.04 14.34
N LYS A 420 30.35 -15.62 13.14
CA LYS A 420 31.09 -16.80 12.69
C LYS A 420 32.33 -16.32 11.94
N ALA A 421 33.49 -16.88 12.30
CA ALA A 421 34.75 -16.56 11.63
C ALA A 421 34.63 -16.75 10.10
N GLY A 422 35.03 -15.71 9.34
CA GLY A 422 35.01 -15.71 7.88
C GLY A 422 33.69 -15.28 7.21
N ARG A 423 32.65 -14.90 7.96
CA ARG A 423 31.49 -14.18 7.40
C ARG A 423 31.68 -12.66 7.50
N ALA A 424 30.95 -11.92 6.67
CA ALA A 424 30.96 -10.46 6.61
C ALA A 424 30.52 -9.75 7.92
N ASP A 425 30.11 -10.49 8.96
CA ASP A 425 29.79 -9.99 10.29
C ASP A 425 30.93 -10.15 11.32
N ASP A 426 32.08 -10.73 10.95
CA ASP A 426 33.30 -10.75 11.77
C ASP A 426 34.13 -9.48 11.53
N VAL A 427 33.96 -8.50 12.41
CA VAL A 427 34.64 -7.20 12.36
C VAL A 427 35.88 -7.13 13.25
N THR A 428 36.42 -8.28 13.70
CA THR A 428 37.64 -8.28 14.53
C THR A 428 38.90 -8.03 13.71
N TRP A 429 39.63 -6.98 14.09
CA TRP A 429 40.91 -6.59 13.49
C TRP A 429 42.04 -6.69 14.54
N PRO A 430 43.25 -7.16 14.20
CA PRO A 430 43.66 -7.69 12.90
C PRO A 430 43.06 -9.08 12.60
N PRO A 431 42.82 -9.42 11.32
CA PRO A 431 42.26 -10.70 10.93
C PRO A 431 43.21 -11.83 11.36
N LYS A 432 42.66 -12.88 11.98
CA LYS A 432 43.45 -14.08 12.30
C LYS A 432 43.95 -14.69 10.99
N PRO A 433 45.21 -15.18 10.92
CA PRO A 433 45.74 -15.78 9.71
C PRO A 433 44.90 -17.00 9.31
N ASP A 434 44.46 -17.02 8.05
CA ASP A 434 43.69 -18.11 7.44
C ASP A 434 44.46 -19.45 7.57
N THR A 435 43.93 -20.38 8.36
CA THR A 435 44.49 -21.74 8.49
C THR A 435 44.03 -22.69 7.36
N THR A 436 43.27 -22.20 6.39
CA THR A 436 42.78 -22.98 5.24
C THR A 436 43.80 -23.19 4.11
N SER A 437 45.01 -22.63 4.22
CA SER A 437 46.06 -22.74 3.19
C SER A 437 46.95 -24.00 3.30
N GLN A 438 46.65 -24.95 4.19
CA GLN A 438 47.37 -26.24 4.25
C GLN A 438 46.49 -27.41 3.78
N ALA A 439 45.92 -27.31 2.58
CA ALA A 439 45.50 -28.48 1.83
C ALA A 439 46.71 -29.04 1.06
N LYS A 440 47.24 -30.15 1.57
CA LYS A 440 48.33 -30.93 0.96
C LYS A 440 47.94 -31.33 -0.48
N PRO A 441 48.80 -31.13 -1.51
CA PRO A 441 48.45 -31.53 -2.87
C PRO A 441 48.18 -33.04 -2.96
N SER A 442 47.02 -33.41 -3.50
CA SER A 442 46.66 -34.78 -3.84
C SER A 442 47.60 -35.31 -4.92
N GLU A 443 48.19 -36.47 -4.66
CA GLU A 443 49.05 -37.25 -5.55
C GLU A 443 48.30 -37.64 -6.84
N ALA A 444 48.96 -37.51 -7.99
CA ALA A 444 48.39 -37.85 -9.29
C ALA A 444 48.37 -39.38 -9.48
N ALA A 445 47.24 -39.92 -9.93
CA ALA A 445 47.10 -41.35 -10.24
C ALA A 445 48.00 -41.78 -11.42
N PRO A 446 48.61 -42.98 -11.37
CA PRO A 446 49.48 -43.47 -12.43
C PRO A 446 48.68 -43.79 -13.69
N ARG A 447 49.25 -43.44 -14.85
CA ARG A 447 48.76 -43.90 -16.15
C ARG A 447 49.15 -45.37 -16.34
N GLY A 448 48.16 -46.23 -16.49
CA GLY A 448 48.27 -47.61 -16.96
C GLY A 448 47.16 -47.88 -17.95
#